data_AF-A0A9R0Q5F6-F1
#
_entry.id   AF-A0A9R0Q5F6-F1
#
_cell.length_a   1.000
_cell.length_b   1.000
_cell.length_c   1.000
_cell.angle_alpha   90.00
_cell.angle_beta   90.00
_cell.angle_gamma   90.00
#
_symmetry.space_group_name_H-M   'P 1'
#
loop_
_entity.id
_entity.type
_entity.pdbx_description
1 polymer ?
#
loop_
_entity_poly.entity_id
_entity_poly.type
_entity_poly.pdbx_seq_one_letter_code
_entity_poly.pdbx_strand_id
1 'polypeptide(L)'
;MNPFAKKPTLREAIRNSKRELTNATRGIERDIGTLQQEEKRLVAEIKRTAKTGNEAATKILARQLIRLRQKISTLQGSRAQIRGIATHTQAMQANTSVSAGMQSASKAMGAMNKQMDPAKQMKVMQEFQKQSAQMDMTNEMMSDSIDNVLDDDQAEDETEELANQVLDEIGVDVASQLSPAPKGRIAGKKVQADESSELEELKQRLAALKNP
;
A
#
# COMPACT_ATOMS: atom_id res chain seq x y z
N MET A 1 13.64 32.72 -20.78
CA MET A 1 12.54 33.04 -19.83
C MET A 1 11.75 34.18 -20.43
N ASN A 2 10.44 34.01 -20.69
CA ASN A 2 9.66 34.96 -21.48
C ASN A 2 9.19 36.14 -20.59
N PRO A 3 9.62 37.39 -20.83
CA PRO A 3 9.35 38.52 -19.94
C PRO A 3 7.90 39.04 -19.96
N PHE A 4 7.05 38.49 -20.84
CA PHE A 4 5.62 38.83 -20.96
C PHE A 4 4.69 37.78 -20.36
N ALA A 5 5.21 36.75 -19.68
CA ALA A 5 4.38 35.75 -19.02
C ALA A 5 3.69 36.36 -17.79
N LYS A 6 2.36 36.55 -17.86
CA LYS A 6 1.56 36.93 -16.68
C LYS A 6 1.75 35.86 -15.60
N LYS A 7 1.96 36.28 -14.35
CA LYS A 7 1.95 35.37 -13.20
C LYS A 7 0.61 34.61 -13.20
N PRO A 8 0.63 33.26 -13.11
CA PRO A 8 -0.59 32.48 -13.14
C PRO A 8 -1.51 32.93 -12.00
N THR A 9 -2.80 33.07 -12.32
CA THR A 9 -3.81 33.34 -11.30
C THR A 9 -3.91 32.16 -10.33
N LEU A 10 -4.40 32.38 -9.10
CA LEU A 10 -4.59 31.30 -8.12
C LEU A 10 -5.39 30.11 -8.70
N ARG A 11 -6.39 30.39 -9.54
CA ARG A 11 -7.17 29.36 -10.25
C ARG A 11 -6.36 28.58 -11.27
N GLU A 12 -5.46 29.23 -12.01
CA GLU A 12 -4.57 28.57 -12.97
C GLU A 12 -3.49 27.75 -12.26
N ALA A 13 -2.94 28.26 -11.16
CA ALA A 13 -1.99 27.53 -10.33
C ALA A 13 -2.60 26.23 -9.76
N ILE A 14 -3.81 26.30 -9.19
CA ILE A 14 -4.55 25.14 -8.69
C ILE A 14 -4.87 24.15 -9.81
N ARG A 15 -5.25 24.62 -11.01
CA ARG A 15 -5.53 23.77 -12.17
C ARG A 15 -4.27 23.05 -12.67
N ASN A 16 -3.13 23.74 -12.72
CA ASN A 16 -1.86 23.16 -13.14
C ASN A 16 -1.39 22.12 -12.13
N SER A 17 -1.44 22.44 -10.83
CA SER A 17 -1.13 21.48 -9.76
C SER A 17 -1.99 20.22 -9.85
N LYS A 18 -3.31 20.35 -10.07
CA LYS A 18 -4.19 19.19 -10.28
C LYS A 18 -3.74 18.29 -11.45
N ARG A 19 -3.30 18.90 -12.57
CA ARG A 19 -2.80 18.16 -13.74
C ARG A 19 -1.50 17.42 -13.41
N GLU A 20 -0.58 18.09 -12.74
CA GLU A 20 0.70 17.51 -12.32
C GLU A 20 0.48 16.34 -11.36
N LEU A 21 -0.38 16.49 -10.35
CA LEU A 21 -0.75 15.42 -9.41
C LEU A 21 -1.39 14.23 -10.13
N THR A 22 -2.24 14.47 -11.12
CA THR A 22 -2.86 13.40 -11.93
C THR A 22 -1.80 12.66 -12.76
N ASN A 23 -0.86 13.38 -13.35
CA ASN A 23 0.24 12.80 -14.12
C ASN A 23 1.18 11.97 -13.23
N ALA A 24 1.52 12.50 -12.04
CA ALA A 24 2.33 11.81 -11.04
C ALA A 24 1.64 10.51 -10.56
N THR A 25 0.34 10.57 -10.27
CA THR A 25 -0.47 9.39 -9.89
C THR A 25 -0.35 8.29 -10.94
N ARG A 26 -0.54 8.63 -12.23
CA ARG A 26 -0.43 7.68 -13.34
C ARG A 26 1.00 7.14 -13.52
N GLY A 27 2.01 7.97 -13.26
CA GLY A 27 3.41 7.54 -13.24
C GLY A 27 3.63 6.44 -12.21
N ILE A 28 3.24 6.70 -10.96
CA ILE A 28 3.35 5.74 -9.86
C ILE A 28 2.57 4.46 -10.14
N GLU A 29 1.37 4.54 -10.72
CA GLU A 29 0.59 3.35 -11.08
C GLU A 29 1.30 2.45 -12.10
N ARG A 30 2.01 3.05 -13.08
CA ARG A 30 2.83 2.29 -14.04
C ARG A 30 4.04 1.65 -13.37
N ASP A 31 4.70 2.38 -12.47
CA ASP A 31 5.85 1.86 -11.74
C ASP A 31 5.45 0.70 -10.83
N ILE A 32 4.33 0.81 -10.11
CA ILE A 32 3.74 -0.28 -9.33
C ILE A 32 3.49 -1.50 -10.23
N GLY A 33 2.84 -1.30 -11.39
CA GLY A 33 2.57 -2.40 -12.32
C GLY A 33 3.83 -3.07 -12.86
N THR A 34 4.91 -2.31 -13.06
CA THR A 34 6.21 -2.82 -13.50
C THR A 34 6.88 -3.65 -12.40
N LEU A 35 6.93 -3.12 -11.17
CA LEU A 35 7.52 -3.81 -10.02
C LEU A 35 6.74 -5.09 -9.66
N GLN A 36 5.41 -5.10 -9.81
CA GLN A 36 4.61 -6.32 -9.63
C GLN A 36 4.92 -7.40 -10.67
N GLN A 37 5.32 -7.04 -11.89
CA GLN A 37 5.79 -8.01 -12.87
C GLN A 37 7.17 -8.55 -12.52
N GLU A 38 8.07 -7.69 -12.04
CA GLU A 38 9.37 -8.09 -11.51
C GLU A 38 9.22 -9.01 -10.30
N GLU A 39 8.26 -8.76 -9.42
CA GLU A 39 7.95 -9.60 -8.27
C GLU A 39 7.60 -11.02 -8.70
N LYS A 40 6.71 -11.16 -9.70
CA LYS A 40 6.34 -12.47 -10.26
C LYS A 40 7.54 -13.20 -10.86
N ARG A 41 8.44 -12.48 -11.54
CA ARG A 41 9.67 -13.06 -12.10
C ARG A 41 10.61 -13.54 -10.99
N LEU A 42 10.80 -12.72 -9.95
CA LEU A 42 11.66 -13.04 -8.83
C LEU A 42 11.13 -14.23 -8.02
N VAL A 43 9.82 -14.33 -7.81
CA VAL A 43 9.19 -15.51 -7.19
C VAL A 43 9.45 -16.78 -8.01
N ALA A 44 9.36 -16.71 -9.34
CA ALA A 44 9.66 -17.85 -10.20
C ALA A 44 11.15 -18.25 -10.14
N GLU A 45 12.04 -17.26 -10.04
CA GLU A 45 13.48 -17.48 -9.87
C GLU A 45 13.80 -18.12 -8.52
N ILE A 46 13.22 -17.63 -7.41
CA ILE A 46 13.34 -18.23 -6.07
C ILE A 46 12.90 -19.71 -6.09
N LYS A 47 11.76 -20.01 -6.72
CA LYS A 47 11.28 -21.40 -6.85
C LYS A 47 12.25 -22.28 -7.64
N ARG A 48 12.92 -21.71 -8.65
CA ARG A 48 13.90 -22.46 -9.47
C ARG A 48 15.20 -22.70 -8.71
N THR A 49 15.74 -21.68 -8.04
CA THR A 49 16.98 -21.79 -7.28
C THR A 49 16.82 -22.70 -6.07
N ALA A 50 15.67 -22.65 -5.40
CA ALA A 50 15.38 -23.55 -4.30
C ALA A 50 15.35 -25.03 -4.72
N LYS A 51 14.77 -25.36 -5.88
CA LYS A 51 14.78 -26.73 -6.43
C LYS A 51 16.19 -27.25 -6.72
N THR A 52 17.15 -26.37 -6.96
CA THR A 52 18.56 -26.77 -7.16
C THR A 52 19.31 -27.01 -5.85
N GLY A 53 18.69 -26.76 -4.69
CA GLY A 53 19.31 -26.91 -3.38
C GLY A 53 20.30 -25.80 -3.03
N ASN A 54 20.36 -24.71 -3.81
CA ASN A 54 21.23 -23.58 -3.52
C ASN A 54 20.58 -22.65 -2.49
N GLU A 55 20.69 -23.01 -1.21
CA GLU A 55 20.09 -22.27 -0.10
C GLU A 55 20.62 -20.83 0.01
N ALA A 56 21.92 -20.61 -0.19
CA ALA A 56 22.52 -19.28 -0.10
C ALA A 56 21.94 -18.31 -1.16
N ALA A 57 21.84 -18.77 -2.41
CA ALA A 57 21.22 -17.98 -3.48
C ALA A 57 19.72 -17.75 -3.23
N THR A 58 19.03 -18.78 -2.74
CA THR A 58 17.59 -18.72 -2.42
C THR A 58 17.31 -17.66 -1.34
N LYS A 59 18.12 -17.62 -0.28
CA LYS A 59 18.01 -16.61 0.81
C LYS A 59 18.28 -15.19 0.31
N ILE A 60 19.27 -14.99 -0.55
CA ILE A 60 19.57 -13.67 -1.14
C ILE A 60 18.38 -13.18 -1.98
N LEU A 61 17.82 -14.05 -2.83
CA LEU A 61 16.67 -13.70 -3.67
C LEU A 61 15.41 -13.45 -2.82
N ALA A 62 15.20 -14.19 -1.73
CA ALA A 62 14.10 -13.95 -0.79
C ALA A 62 14.20 -12.55 -0.14
N ARG A 63 15.40 -12.15 0.31
CA ARG A 63 15.64 -10.78 0.81
C ARG A 63 15.37 -9.72 -0.25
N GLN A 64 15.74 -9.98 -1.50
CA GLN A 64 15.44 -9.07 -2.61
C GLN A 64 13.92 -8.95 -2.83
N LEU A 65 13.17 -10.04 -2.69
CA LEU A 65 11.71 -10.04 -2.81
C LEU A 65 11.04 -9.20 -1.71
N ILE A 66 11.52 -9.29 -0.47
CA ILE A 66 11.02 -8.45 0.63
C ILE A 66 11.21 -6.97 0.30
N ARG A 67 12.41 -6.56 -0.11
CA ARG A 67 12.68 -5.16 -0.49
C ARG A 67 11.80 -4.69 -1.64
N LEU A 68 11.54 -5.57 -2.62
CA LEU A 68 10.67 -5.26 -3.74
C LEU A 68 9.22 -5.06 -3.29
N ARG A 69 8.70 -5.94 -2.42
CA ARG A 69 7.37 -5.81 -1.81
C ARG A 69 7.24 -4.53 -0.97
N GLN A 70 8.25 -4.21 -0.17
CA GLN A 70 8.31 -2.95 0.59
C GLN A 70 8.24 -1.74 -0.35
N LYS A 71 9.04 -1.73 -1.42
CA LYS A 71 9.01 -0.64 -2.42
C LYS A 71 7.65 -0.49 -3.10
N ILE A 72 6.98 -1.60 -3.41
CA ILE A 72 5.60 -1.59 -3.94
C ILE A 72 4.65 -0.96 -2.91
N SER A 73 4.75 -1.36 -1.63
CA SER A 73 3.95 -0.80 -0.53
C SER A 73 4.16 0.71 -0.38
N THR A 74 5.42 1.17 -0.33
CA THR A 74 5.76 2.60 -0.26
C THR A 74 5.15 3.38 -1.42
N LEU A 75 5.24 2.88 -2.66
CA LEU A 75 4.62 3.53 -3.82
C LEU A 75 3.10 3.55 -3.75
N GLN A 76 2.46 2.51 -3.19
CA GLN A 76 1.02 2.49 -2.95
C GLN A 76 0.62 3.55 -1.90
N GLY A 77 1.43 3.72 -0.85
CA GLY A 77 1.30 4.81 0.13
C GLY A 77 1.44 6.19 -0.51
N SER A 78 2.50 6.41 -1.30
CA SER A 78 2.69 7.67 -2.04
C SER A 78 1.53 7.95 -3.01
N ARG A 79 0.99 6.93 -3.68
CA ARG A 79 -0.20 7.06 -4.53
C ARG A 79 -1.41 7.54 -3.71
N ALA A 80 -1.62 6.98 -2.52
CA ALA A 80 -2.71 7.38 -1.64
C ALA A 80 -2.55 8.83 -1.17
N GLN A 81 -1.34 9.22 -0.77
CA GLN A 81 -1.01 10.59 -0.37
C GLN A 81 -1.29 11.59 -1.51
N ILE A 82 -0.80 11.33 -2.73
CA ILE A 82 -1.04 12.20 -3.89
C ILE A 82 -2.54 12.32 -4.20
N ARG A 83 -3.30 11.22 -4.08
CA ARG A 83 -4.76 11.24 -4.26
C ARG A 83 -5.45 12.09 -3.18
N GLY A 84 -4.97 12.03 -1.93
CA GLY A 84 -5.41 12.89 -0.85
C GLY A 84 -5.17 14.37 -1.17
N ILE A 85 -3.95 14.72 -1.57
CA ILE A 85 -3.57 16.09 -1.97
C ILE A 85 -4.40 16.58 -3.15
N ALA A 86 -4.64 15.73 -4.16
CA ALA A 86 -5.47 16.08 -5.32
C ALA A 86 -6.92 16.38 -4.91
N THR A 87 -7.46 15.63 -3.95
CA THR A 87 -8.80 15.85 -3.39
C THR A 87 -8.84 17.18 -2.62
N HIS A 88 -7.84 17.44 -1.78
CA HIS A 88 -7.72 18.69 -1.04
C HIS A 88 -7.58 19.90 -1.98
N THR A 89 -6.77 19.77 -3.05
CA THR A 89 -6.60 20.79 -4.08
C THR A 89 -7.91 21.06 -4.83
N GLN A 90 -8.71 20.01 -5.09
CA GLN A 90 -10.05 20.18 -5.67
C GLN A 90 -11.01 20.91 -4.73
N ALA A 91 -10.98 20.62 -3.43
CA ALA A 91 -11.76 21.37 -2.43
C ALA A 91 -11.32 22.85 -2.38
N MET A 92 -10.01 23.11 -2.40
CA MET A 92 -9.46 24.47 -2.46
C MET A 92 -9.90 25.22 -3.72
N GLN A 93 -9.99 24.54 -4.87
CA GLN A 93 -10.52 25.11 -6.12
C GLN A 93 -12.00 25.52 -5.98
N ALA A 94 -12.81 24.67 -5.34
CA ALA A 94 -14.22 24.94 -5.09
C ALA A 94 -14.37 26.15 -4.15
N ASN A 95 -13.62 26.18 -3.04
CA ASN A 95 -13.61 27.29 -2.09
C ASN A 95 -13.19 28.61 -2.74
N THR A 96 -12.16 28.59 -3.61
CA THR A 96 -11.73 29.77 -4.37
C THR A 96 -12.83 30.25 -5.33
N SER A 97 -13.61 29.33 -5.90
CA SER A 97 -14.71 29.67 -6.80
C SER A 97 -15.89 30.27 -6.05
N VAL A 98 -16.24 29.71 -4.90
CA VAL A 98 -17.26 30.25 -3.98
C VAL A 98 -16.84 31.63 -3.47
N SER A 99 -15.61 31.80 -2.99
CA SER A 99 -15.08 33.09 -2.51
C SER A 99 -15.12 34.17 -3.58
N ALA A 100 -14.75 33.85 -4.83
CA ALA A 100 -14.87 34.79 -5.94
C ALA A 100 -16.34 35.16 -6.24
N GLY A 101 -17.26 34.18 -6.17
CA GLY A 101 -18.69 34.40 -6.30
C GLY A 101 -19.26 35.24 -5.16
N MET A 102 -18.79 35.03 -3.94
CA MET A 102 -19.13 35.83 -2.75
C MET A 102 -18.56 37.25 -2.86
N GLN A 103 -17.36 37.45 -3.43
CA GLN A 103 -16.84 38.78 -3.71
C GLN A 103 -17.69 39.51 -4.76
N SER A 104 -18.12 38.84 -5.83
CA SER A 104 -19.01 39.47 -6.81
C SER A 104 -20.39 39.75 -6.24
N ALA A 105 -20.94 38.82 -5.47
CA ALA A 105 -22.22 38.98 -4.79
C ALA A 105 -22.14 40.07 -3.71
N SER A 106 -21.04 40.17 -2.97
CA SER A 106 -20.78 41.21 -1.98
C SER A 106 -20.56 42.58 -2.63
N LYS A 107 -19.92 42.66 -3.80
CA LYS A 107 -19.89 43.91 -4.59
C LYS A 107 -21.27 44.33 -5.06
N ALA A 108 -22.09 43.39 -5.54
CA ALA A 108 -23.47 43.64 -5.95
C ALA A 108 -24.37 44.02 -4.76
N MET A 109 -24.23 43.31 -3.63
CA MET A 109 -24.90 43.61 -2.38
C MET A 109 -24.40 44.93 -1.80
N GLY A 110 -23.13 45.30 -1.93
CA GLY A 110 -22.61 46.61 -1.51
C GLY A 110 -23.17 47.75 -2.34
N ALA A 111 -23.34 47.53 -3.65
CA ALA A 111 -24.08 48.45 -4.52
C ALA A 111 -25.57 48.56 -4.12
N MET A 112 -26.18 47.45 -3.65
CA MET A 112 -27.56 47.39 -3.15
C MET A 112 -27.73 47.93 -1.71
N ASN A 113 -26.72 47.78 -0.85
CA ASN A 113 -26.66 48.18 0.57
C ASN A 113 -26.34 49.67 0.71
N LYS A 114 -25.77 50.29 -0.33
CA LYS A 114 -25.77 51.77 -0.50
C LYS A 114 -27.20 52.35 -0.53
N GLN A 115 -28.22 51.50 -0.69
CA GLN A 115 -29.64 51.82 -0.58
C GLN A 115 -30.32 51.26 0.69
N MET A 116 -29.66 50.50 1.58
CA MET A 116 -30.37 49.85 2.71
C MET A 116 -29.49 49.47 3.93
N ASP A 117 -29.67 50.22 5.05
CA ASP A 117 -29.54 49.95 6.50
C ASP A 117 -28.31 49.21 7.14
N PRO A 118 -27.50 49.89 7.99
CA PRO A 118 -26.29 49.36 8.66
C PRO A 118 -26.48 48.28 9.74
N ALA A 119 -27.67 48.10 10.33
CA ALA A 119 -27.82 47.17 11.46
C ALA A 119 -27.64 45.68 11.08
N LYS A 120 -27.95 45.31 9.83
CA LYS A 120 -27.89 43.92 9.35
C LYS A 120 -26.47 43.47 9.00
N GLN A 121 -25.59 44.41 8.71
CA GLN A 121 -24.20 44.13 8.33
C GLN A 121 -23.37 43.61 9.50
N MET A 122 -23.65 44.06 10.73
CA MET A 122 -22.99 43.54 11.93
C MET A 122 -23.31 42.06 12.20
N LYS A 123 -24.55 41.63 11.93
CA LYS A 123 -24.97 40.24 12.16
C LYS A 123 -24.31 39.26 11.19
N VAL A 124 -24.18 39.63 9.91
CA VAL A 124 -23.49 38.82 8.89
C VAL A 124 -21.99 38.71 9.18
N MET A 125 -21.38 39.79 9.69
CA MET A 125 -19.96 39.78 10.07
C MET A 125 -19.72 38.85 11.28
N GLN A 126 -20.65 38.83 12.22
CA GLN A 126 -20.57 37.96 13.41
C GLN A 126 -20.77 36.48 13.05
N GLU A 127 -21.70 36.16 12.14
CA GLU A 127 -21.93 34.79 11.65
C GLU A 127 -20.73 34.28 10.83
N PHE A 128 -20.12 35.14 10.01
CA PHE A 128 -18.93 34.81 9.23
C PHE A 128 -17.71 34.55 10.12
N GLN A 129 -17.49 35.37 11.15
CA GLN A 129 -16.42 35.14 12.13
C GLN A 129 -16.59 33.81 12.86
N LYS A 130 -17.83 33.45 13.22
CA LYS A 130 -18.14 32.17 13.87
C LYS A 130 -17.87 30.97 12.95
N GLN A 131 -18.24 31.04 11.67
CA GLN A 131 -18.01 29.94 10.73
C GLN A 131 -16.54 29.82 10.31
N SER A 132 -15.80 30.92 10.22
CA SER A 132 -14.36 30.89 9.93
C SER A 132 -13.58 30.22 11.07
N ALA A 133 -13.89 30.56 12.32
CA ALA A 133 -13.26 29.94 13.49
C ALA A 133 -13.55 28.43 13.59
N GLN A 134 -14.75 28.00 13.19
CA GLN A 134 -15.10 26.59 13.17
C GLN A 134 -14.34 25.81 12.09
N MET A 135 -14.00 26.45 10.96
CA MET A 135 -13.23 25.84 9.88
C MET A 135 -11.75 25.68 10.24
N ASP A 136 -11.16 26.66 10.95
CA ASP A 136 -9.78 26.57 11.42
C ASP A 136 -9.61 25.43 12.43
N MET A 137 -10.57 25.24 13.34
CA MET A 137 -10.56 24.15 14.31
C MET A 137 -10.66 22.76 13.65
N THR A 138 -11.43 22.62 12.58
CA THR A 138 -11.52 21.36 11.82
C THR A 138 -10.25 21.02 11.03
N ASN A 139 -9.48 22.02 10.61
CA ASN A 139 -8.18 21.78 9.95
C ASN A 139 -7.13 21.31 10.97
N GLU A 140 -7.15 21.84 12.19
CA GLU A 140 -6.24 21.43 13.27
C GLU A 140 -6.46 19.95 13.65
N MET A 141 -7.71 19.52 13.85
CA MET A 141 -8.04 18.12 14.14
C MET A 141 -7.70 17.15 13.00
N MET A 142 -7.72 17.62 11.75
CA MET A 142 -7.35 16.81 10.57
C MET A 142 -5.84 16.59 10.49
N SER A 143 -5.03 17.56 10.91
CA SER A 143 -3.56 17.45 10.96
C SER A 143 -3.10 16.43 12.02
N ASP A 144 -3.69 16.47 13.22
CA ASP A 144 -3.35 15.53 14.30
C ASP A 144 -3.71 14.06 13.97
N SER A 145 -4.72 13.87 13.11
CA SER A 145 -5.13 12.54 12.64
C SER A 145 -4.18 11.97 11.57
N ILE A 146 -3.43 12.83 10.88
CA ILE A 146 -2.46 12.44 9.84
C ILE A 146 -1.09 12.15 10.46
N ASP A 147 -0.68 12.87 11.52
CA ASP A 147 0.58 12.62 12.24
C ASP A 147 0.56 11.27 13.00
N ASN A 148 -0.59 10.84 13.54
CA ASN A 148 -0.72 9.54 14.22
C ASN A 148 -0.68 8.31 13.30
N VAL A 149 -0.71 8.50 11.96
CA VAL A 149 -0.65 7.40 10.98
C VAL A 149 0.79 7.18 10.46
N LEU A 150 1.73 8.06 10.82
CA LEU A 150 3.12 8.04 10.34
C LEU A 150 4.13 7.45 11.35
N ASP A 151 3.68 6.99 12.53
CA ASP A 151 4.56 6.58 13.65
C ASP A 151 4.71 5.06 13.82
N ASP A 152 4.42 4.25 12.80
CA ASP A 152 4.44 2.77 12.90
C ASP A 152 5.31 2.06 11.85
N ASP A 153 6.53 2.58 11.62
CA ASP A 153 7.55 1.90 10.84
C ASP A 153 8.71 1.44 11.77
N GLN A 154 8.40 0.59 12.75
CA GLN A 154 9.41 -0.26 13.41
C GLN A 154 9.49 -1.61 12.70
N ALA A 155 10.49 -1.81 11.84
CA ALA A 155 10.95 -3.17 11.47
C ALA A 155 12.23 -3.13 10.62
N GLU A 156 13.40 -3.00 11.25
CA GLU A 156 14.68 -3.28 10.57
C GLU A 156 15.38 -4.57 11.04
N ASP A 157 15.00 -5.17 12.18
CA ASP A 157 15.75 -6.29 12.79
C ASP A 157 15.26 -7.71 12.42
N GLU A 158 14.18 -7.88 11.63
CA GLU A 158 13.58 -9.21 11.33
C GLU A 158 13.91 -9.77 9.93
N THR A 159 14.94 -9.29 9.25
CA THR A 159 15.14 -9.62 7.81
C THR A 159 15.43 -11.10 7.49
N GLU A 160 15.91 -11.90 8.45
CA GLU A 160 16.09 -13.35 8.25
C GLU A 160 14.82 -14.16 8.51
N GLU A 161 14.09 -13.83 9.57
CA GLU A 161 12.80 -14.47 9.87
C GLU A 161 11.77 -14.17 8.79
N LEU A 162 11.70 -12.91 8.32
CA LEU A 162 10.88 -12.50 7.19
C LEU A 162 11.27 -13.25 5.90
N ALA A 163 12.56 -13.50 5.67
CA ALA A 163 13.01 -14.24 4.49
C ALA A 163 12.53 -15.70 4.54
N ASN A 164 12.59 -16.35 5.71
CA ASN A 164 12.07 -17.70 5.90
C ASN A 164 10.55 -17.73 5.74
N GLN A 165 9.82 -16.80 6.35
CA GLN A 165 8.36 -16.68 6.21
C GLN A 165 7.92 -16.53 4.75
N VAL A 166 8.63 -15.72 3.96
CA VAL A 166 8.35 -15.55 2.53
C VAL A 166 8.64 -16.83 1.74
N LEU A 167 9.68 -17.59 2.10
CA LEU A 167 9.96 -18.88 1.45
C LEU A 167 8.86 -19.92 1.74
N ASP A 168 8.32 -19.90 2.96
CA ASP A 168 7.18 -20.74 3.36
C ASP A 168 5.90 -20.35 2.59
N GLU A 169 5.60 -19.05 2.49
CA GLU A 169 4.47 -18.52 1.70
C GLU A 169 4.54 -18.96 0.23
N ILE A 170 5.75 -18.99 -0.33
CA ILE A 170 6.00 -19.38 -1.73
C ILE A 170 5.84 -20.91 -1.94
N GLY A 171 5.84 -21.70 -0.86
CA GLY A 171 5.74 -23.15 -0.87
C GLY A 171 7.05 -23.83 -1.27
N VAL A 172 8.18 -23.22 -0.93
CA VAL A 172 9.51 -23.78 -1.24
C VAL A 172 9.80 -25.05 -0.43
N ASP A 173 9.37 -25.09 0.84
CA ASP A 173 9.65 -26.20 1.76
C ASP A 173 8.89 -27.50 1.38
N VAL A 174 7.71 -27.37 0.77
CA VAL A 174 6.96 -28.54 0.25
C VAL A 174 7.68 -29.16 -0.96
N ALA A 175 8.41 -28.36 -1.75
CA ALA A 175 9.12 -28.85 -2.94
C ALA A 175 10.46 -29.52 -2.60
N SER A 176 11.12 -29.14 -1.50
CA SER A 176 12.33 -29.82 -0.99
C SER A 176 11.99 -31.15 -0.32
N GLN A 177 10.88 -31.22 0.42
CA GLN A 177 10.38 -32.46 1.02
C GLN A 177 9.76 -33.43 -0.01
N LEU A 178 9.23 -32.92 -1.12
CA LEU A 178 8.81 -33.70 -2.29
C LEU A 178 9.96 -33.97 -3.28
N SER A 179 11.19 -34.13 -2.77
CA SER A 179 12.29 -34.70 -3.55
C SER A 179 11.74 -35.92 -4.32
N PRO A 180 11.91 -36.00 -5.65
CA PRO A 180 11.28 -37.04 -6.41
C PRO A 180 11.81 -38.37 -5.88
N ALA A 181 10.95 -39.11 -5.18
CA ALA A 181 11.17 -40.51 -4.88
C ALA A 181 11.74 -41.12 -6.16
N PRO A 182 12.96 -41.70 -6.11
CA PRO A 182 13.70 -42.02 -7.32
C PRO A 182 12.77 -42.89 -8.16
N LYS A 183 12.39 -42.39 -9.34
CA LYS A 183 11.84 -43.23 -10.40
C LYS A 183 12.99 -44.06 -10.97
N GLY A 184 13.62 -44.84 -10.09
CA GLY A 184 14.50 -45.92 -10.43
C GLY A 184 13.65 -46.90 -11.21
N ARG A 185 14.04 -47.12 -12.47
CA ARG A 185 13.53 -48.23 -13.27
C ARG A 185 13.62 -49.48 -12.41
N ILE A 186 12.47 -50.05 -12.07
CA ILE A 186 12.39 -51.34 -11.38
C ILE A 186 12.78 -52.39 -12.43
N ALA A 187 14.08 -52.53 -12.69
CA ALA A 187 14.62 -53.78 -13.18
C ALA A 187 14.43 -54.78 -12.04
N GLY A 188 13.59 -55.78 -12.29
CA GLY A 188 13.13 -56.71 -11.27
C GLY A 188 14.30 -57.30 -10.46
N LYS A 189 14.32 -57.00 -9.18
CA LYS A 189 15.03 -57.82 -8.19
C LYS A 189 14.09 -58.01 -7.01
N LYS A 190 13.62 -59.25 -6.87
CA LYS A 190 12.89 -59.72 -5.70
C LYS A 190 13.73 -59.42 -4.45
N VAL A 191 13.19 -58.64 -3.53
CA VAL A 191 13.58 -58.67 -2.13
C VAL A 191 12.31 -58.97 -1.36
N GLN A 192 12.30 -60.16 -0.80
CA GLN A 192 11.24 -60.72 0.01
C GLN A 192 11.77 -60.75 1.45
N ALA A 193 10.88 -60.48 2.41
CA ALA A 193 11.04 -60.55 3.87
C ALA A 193 11.59 -59.29 4.57
N ASP A 194 10.67 -58.42 5.01
CA ASP A 194 10.68 -57.91 6.40
C ASP A 194 9.34 -57.27 6.87
N GLU A 195 8.23 -57.38 6.13
CA GLU A 195 6.93 -56.86 6.60
C GLU A 195 6.18 -57.82 7.56
N SER A 196 6.60 -59.09 7.65
CA SER A 196 5.92 -60.08 8.49
C SER A 196 6.27 -59.96 9.97
N SER A 197 7.48 -59.47 10.30
CA SER A 197 7.98 -59.33 11.67
C SER A 197 7.27 -58.18 12.40
N GLU A 198 7.18 -57.00 11.77
CA GLU A 198 6.49 -55.83 12.33
C GLU A 198 4.98 -56.06 12.49
N LEU A 199 4.35 -56.77 11.54
CA LEU A 199 2.93 -57.10 11.64
C LEU A 199 2.61 -58.12 12.74
N GLU A 200 3.54 -59.04 13.05
CA GLU A 200 3.38 -59.95 14.19
C GLU A 200 3.56 -59.23 15.53
N GLU A 201 4.53 -58.32 15.63
CA GLU A 201 4.79 -57.54 16.85
C GLU A 201 3.61 -56.59 17.17
N LEU A 202 3.01 -55.97 16.15
CA LEU A 202 1.79 -55.16 16.27
C LEU A 202 0.57 -55.97 16.68
N LYS A 203 0.39 -57.19 16.15
CA LYS A 203 -0.69 -58.09 16.57
C LYS A 203 -0.53 -58.56 18.01
N GLN A 204 0.70 -58.79 18.45
CA GLN A 204 1.01 -59.23 19.81
C GLN A 204 0.76 -58.11 20.84
N ARG A 205 1.13 -56.86 20.50
CA ARG A 205 0.78 -55.67 21.31
C ARG A 205 -0.73 -55.43 21.39
N LEU A 206 -1.46 -55.64 20.30
CA LEU A 206 -2.91 -55.45 20.27
C LEU A 206 -3.66 -56.54 21.06
N ALA A 207 -3.14 -57.76 21.09
CA ALA A 207 -3.66 -58.84 21.93
C ALA A 207 -3.44 -58.60 23.43
N ALA A 208 -2.28 -58.04 23.81
CA ALA A 208 -1.97 -57.68 25.20
C ALA A 208 -2.86 -56.55 25.77
N LEU A 209 -3.45 -55.71 24.90
CA LEU A 209 -4.39 -54.66 25.27
C LEU A 209 -5.86 -55.13 25.30
N LYS A 210 -6.15 -56.33 24.78
CA LYS A 210 -7.51 -56.86 24.63
C LYS A 210 -7.90 -57.89 25.69
N ASN A 211 -6.93 -58.34 26.50
CA ASN A 211 -7.18 -59.09 27.74
C ASN A 211 -6.77 -58.19 28.92
N PRO A 212 -7.69 -57.81 29.82
CA PRO A 212 -7.38 -56.99 30.99
C PRO A 212 -6.47 -57.70 31.99
#